data_AF-E2ZGJ4-F1
#
_entry.id   AF-E2ZGJ4-F1
#
_cell.length_a   1.000
_cell.length_b   1.000
_cell.length_c   1.000
_cell.angle_alpha   90.00
_cell.angle_beta   90.00
_cell.angle_gamma   90.00
#
_symmetry.space_group_name_H-M   'P 1'
#
loop_
_entity.id
_entity.type
_entity.pdbx_description
1 polymer ?
#
loop_
_entity_poly.entity_id
_entity_poly.type
_entity_poly.pdbx_seq_one_letter_code
_entity_poly.pdbx_strand_id
1 'polypeptide(L)' 'QQYDTPEGANCLTVGKRHLSQKDAAVEAVRNIGLNQVRQVEHTIFSEHPAWKATFEERLRVLRNAM' A
#
# COMPACT_ATOMS: atom_id res chain seq x y z
N GLN A 1 -6.19 -4.87 -13.86
CA GLN A 1 -7.23 -5.57 -13.06
C GLN A 1 -6.76 -5.98 -11.67
N GLN A 2 -5.81 -6.90 -11.49
CA GLN A 2 -5.39 -7.35 -10.14
C GLN A 2 -4.73 -6.26 -9.27
N TYR A 3 -4.20 -5.19 -9.89
CA TYR A 3 -3.59 -4.07 -9.19
C TYR A 3 -4.54 -2.88 -8.98
N ASP A 4 -5.74 -2.96 -9.54
CA ASP A 4 -6.69 -1.86 -9.57
C ASP A 4 -7.51 -1.80 -8.26
N THR A 5 -7.47 -2.87 -7.45
CA THR A 5 -8.16 -2.94 -6.15
C THR A 5 -7.17 -2.85 -4.98
N PRO A 6 -7.61 -2.37 -3.81
CA PRO A 6 -6.83 -2.37 -2.57
C PRO A 6 -6.40 -3.77 -2.10
N GLU A 7 -7.19 -4.79 -2.42
CA GLU A 7 -6.96 -6.20 -2.12
C GLU A 7 -5.70 -6.71 -2.81
N GLY A 8 -5.35 -6.09 -3.94
CA GLY A 8 -4.07 -6.24 -4.63
C GLY A 8 -3.86 -7.64 -5.22
N ALA A 9 -2.64 -7.85 -5.73
CA ALA A 9 -2.19 -9.15 -6.18
C ALA A 9 -1.51 -9.92 -5.04
N ASN A 10 -1.12 -11.16 -5.31
CA ASN A 10 -0.25 -11.91 -4.39
C ASN A 10 1.07 -11.18 -4.17
N CYS A 11 1.56 -11.17 -2.93
CA CYS A 11 2.87 -10.66 -2.59
C CYS A 11 3.93 -11.65 -3.10
N LEU A 12 4.88 -11.18 -3.91
CA LEU A 12 5.89 -12.04 -4.53
C LEU A 12 6.99 -12.46 -3.56
N THR A 13 7.18 -11.72 -2.46
CA THR A 13 8.31 -11.89 -1.54
C THR A 13 7.99 -12.75 -0.31
N VAL A 14 6.72 -13.12 -0.09
CA VAL A 14 6.29 -13.91 1.08
C VAL A 14 6.38 -15.42 0.86
N GLY A 15 6.90 -15.86 -0.29
CA GLY A 15 7.08 -17.26 -0.64
C GLY A 15 5.79 -18.08 -0.50
N LYS A 16 5.86 -19.19 0.24
CA LYS A 16 4.75 -20.16 0.42
C LYS A 16 3.61 -19.66 1.32
N ARG A 17 3.72 -18.45 1.89
CA ARG A 17 2.69 -17.91 2.79
C ARG A 17 1.45 -17.42 2.04
N HIS A 18 1.55 -17.24 0.72
CA HIS A 18 0.43 -16.85 -0.16
C HIS A 18 -0.33 -15.60 0.34
N LEU A 19 0.38 -14.63 0.90
CA LEU A 19 -0.25 -13.37 1.33
C LEU A 19 -0.56 -12.48 0.14
N SER A 20 -1.64 -11.72 0.25
CA SER A 20 -1.85 -10.57 -0.64
C SER A 20 -0.80 -9.48 -0.35
N GLN A 21 -0.62 -8.56 -1.29
CA GLN A 21 0.20 -7.36 -1.10
C GLN A 21 -0.29 -6.52 0.09
N LYS A 22 -1.61 -6.43 0.26
CA LYS A 22 -2.24 -5.74 1.40
C LYS A 22 -1.87 -6.40 2.72
N ASP A 23 -2.04 -7.71 2.83
CA ASP A 23 -1.75 -8.46 4.06
C ASP A 23 -0.26 -8.36 4.43
N ALA A 24 0.62 -8.53 3.45
CA ALA A 24 2.07 -8.40 3.65
C ALA A 24 2.47 -7.00 4.10
N ALA A 25 1.88 -5.95 3.53
CA ALA A 25 2.17 -4.57 3.91
C ALA A 25 1.62 -4.23 5.31
N VAL A 26 0.42 -4.70 5.65
CA VAL A 26 -0.17 -4.55 6.99
C VAL A 26 0.68 -5.26 8.05
N GLU A 27 1.15 -6.48 7.77
CA GLU A 27 2.04 -7.21 8.66
C GLU A 27 3.36 -6.45 8.88
N ALA A 28 3.95 -5.92 7.81
CA ALA A 28 5.16 -5.10 7.93
C ALA A 28 4.93 -3.88 8.82
N VAL A 29 3.85 -3.13 8.60
CA VAL A 29 3.52 -1.94 9.40
C VAL A 29 3.29 -2.29 10.88
N ARG A 30 2.64 -3.41 11.19
CA ARG A 30 2.48 -3.87 12.58
C ARG A 30 3.81 -4.20 13.26
N ASN A 31 4.78 -4.72 12.51
CA ASN A 31 6.06 -5.16 13.06
C ASN A 31 7.08 -4.01 13.20
N ILE A 32 7.12 -3.09 12.23
CA ILE A 32 8.17 -2.07 12.14
C ILE A 32 7.64 -0.63 12.01
N GLY A 33 6.33 -0.44 12.12
CA GLY A 33 5.67 0.86 11.95
C GLY A 33 5.57 1.33 10.50
N LEU A 34 4.79 2.40 10.30
CA LEU A 34 4.71 3.11 9.03
C LEU A 34 5.84 4.15 8.97
N ASN A 35 7.03 3.75 8.51
CA ASN A 35 8.26 4.54 8.48
C ASN A 35 8.27 5.70 7.45
N GLN A 36 7.19 6.48 7.39
CA GLN A 36 7.04 7.61 6.49
C GLN A 36 7.83 8.83 7.02
N VAL A 37 8.94 9.18 6.36
CA VAL A 37 9.83 10.29 6.78
C VAL A 37 9.25 11.66 6.43
N ARG A 38 8.44 11.77 5.36
CA ARG A 38 7.77 13.01 4.95
C ARG A 38 6.47 12.73 4.20
N GLN A 39 5.63 13.75 4.07
CA GLN A 39 4.45 13.65 3.20
C GLN A 39 4.84 13.52 1.73
N VAL A 40 4.00 12.85 0.95
CA VAL A 40 4.16 12.74 -0.50
C VAL A 40 3.45 13.92 -1.13
N GLU A 41 4.18 14.73 -1.89
CA GLU A 41 3.62 15.87 -2.61
C GLU A 41 2.62 15.40 -3.66
N HIS A 42 1.39 15.89 -3.60
CA HIS A 42 0.33 15.41 -4.50
C HIS A 42 0.54 15.82 -5.96
N THR A 43 1.40 16.80 -6.22
CA THR A 43 1.76 17.25 -7.57
C THR A 43 2.45 16.16 -8.40
N ILE A 44 3.05 15.14 -7.77
CA ILE A 44 3.68 14.02 -8.49
C ILE A 44 2.65 13.15 -9.24
N PHE A 45 1.36 13.25 -8.89
CA PHE A 45 0.28 12.51 -9.53
C PHE A 45 -0.42 13.32 -10.63
N SER A 46 0.10 14.48 -11.02
CA SER A 46 -0.55 15.39 -11.99
C SER A 46 -0.88 14.71 -13.32
N GLU A 47 0.02 13.87 -13.83
CA GLU A 47 -0.16 13.12 -15.07
C GLU A 47 -1.09 11.90 -14.91
N HIS A 48 -1.29 11.44 -13.67
CA HIS A 48 -2.09 10.25 -13.35
C HIS A 48 -2.96 10.45 -12.09
N PRO A 49 -4.04 11.25 -12.16
CA PRO A 49 -4.88 11.55 -11.00
C PRO A 49 -5.48 10.32 -10.31
N ALA A 50 -5.76 9.25 -11.07
CA ALA A 50 -6.28 8.00 -10.52
C ALA A 50 -5.28 7.33 -9.56
N TRP A 51 -3.98 7.49 -9.78
CA TRP A 51 -2.95 6.93 -8.91
C TRP A 51 -2.94 7.59 -7.54
N LYS A 52 -3.28 8.89 -7.47
CA LYS A 52 -3.43 9.60 -6.21
C LYS A 52 -4.50 8.93 -5.33
N ALA A 53 -5.67 8.64 -5.90
CA ALA A 53 -6.76 7.99 -5.15
C ALA A 53 -6.35 6.60 -4.65
N THR A 54 -5.69 5.79 -5.49
CA THR A 54 -5.17 4.47 -5.08
C THR A 54 -4.10 4.58 -4.00
N PHE A 55 -3.21 5.57 -4.11
CA PHE A 55 -2.18 5.84 -3.10
C PHE A 55 -2.80 6.25 -1.77
N GLU A 56 -3.73 7.21 -1.76
CA GLU A 56 -4.40 7.69 -0.55
C GLU A 56 -5.17 6.56 0.15
N GLU A 57 -5.87 5.73 -0.61
CA GLU A 57 -6.61 4.58 -0.06
C GLU A 57 -5.67 3.54 0.56
N ARG A 58 -4.59 3.17 -0.13
CA ARG A 58 -3.60 2.24 0.41
C ARG A 58 -2.90 2.81 1.64
N LEU A 59 -2.55 4.09 1.62
CA LEU A 59 -1.94 4.76 2.77
C LEU A 59 -2.88 4.79 3.98
N ARG A 60 -4.19 5.01 3.75
CA ARG A 60 -5.22 4.94 4.81
C ARG A 60 -5.29 3.56 5.44
N VAL A 61 -5.27 2.49 4.64
CA VAL A 61 -5.23 1.10 5.14
C VAL A 61 -4.02 0.88 6.04
N LEU A 62 -2.84 1.33 5.62
CA LEU A 62 -1.62 1.17 6.42
C LEU A 62 -1.64 2.01 7.70
N ARG A 63 -2.16 3.24 7.67
CA ARG A 63 -2.29 4.08 8.86
C ARG A 63 -3.21 3.47 9.92
N ASN A 64 -4.28 2.80 9.48
CA ASN A 64 -5.21 2.10 10.37
C ASN A 64 -4.67 0.76 10.91
N ALA A 65 -3.52 0.31 10.42
CA ALA A 65 -2.87 -0.93 10.87
C ALA A 65 -1.80 -0.71 11.96
N MET A 66 -1.45 0.54 12.26
CA MET A 66 -0.69 0.94 13.44
C MET A 66 -1.57 0.86 14.69
#